data_AF-A0A0B2RW52-F1
#
_entry.id   AF-A0A0B2RW52-F1
#
_cell.length_a   1.000
_cell.length_b   1.000
_cell.length_c   1.000
_cell.angle_alpha   90.00
_cell.angle_beta   90.00
_cell.angle_gamma   90.00
#
_symmetry.space_group_name_H-M   'P 1'
#
loop_
_entity.id
_entity.type
_entity.pdbx_description
1 polymer ?
#
loop_
_entity_poly.entity_id
_entity_poly.type
_entity_poly.pdbx_seq_one_letter_code
_entity_poly.pdbx_strand_id
1 'polypeptide(L)'
;LPLWWESMSWVNLITVMPQNHRDHFLQHGMEVADGVRSKTWKCWWIALTWTIWHHRNKVVFQDTTFHGTILLEDALFLLWSWIKAMDNDFTFHFNQW
;
A
#
# COMPACT_ATOMS: atom_id res chain seq x y z
N LEU A 1 2.12 1.15 -16.52
CA LEU A 1 3.22 1.47 -15.58
C LEU A 1 3.33 0.31 -14.58
N PRO A 2 4.49 0.06 -13.95
CA PRO A 2 4.55 -0.91 -12.85
C PRO A 2 3.49 -0.55 -11.80
N LEU A 3 2.78 -1.54 -11.23
CA LEU A 3 1.70 -1.29 -10.24
C LEU A 3 2.14 -0.39 -9.07
N TRP A 4 3.40 -0.52 -8.70
CA TRP A 4 4.10 0.26 -7.67
C TRP A 4 4.25 1.75 -8.01
N TRP A 5 4.30 2.08 -9.30
CA TRP A 5 4.32 3.46 -9.79
C TRP A 5 2.90 4.03 -9.83
N GLU A 6 1.95 3.23 -10.30
CA GLU A 6 0.54 3.60 -10.33
C GLU A 6 0.01 3.86 -8.91
N SER A 7 0.48 3.10 -7.92
CA SER A 7 0.09 3.28 -6.53
C SER A 7 0.50 4.61 -5.91
N MET A 8 1.55 5.26 -6.40
CA MET A 8 1.95 6.60 -5.91
C MET A 8 0.95 7.67 -6.32
N SER A 9 0.37 7.52 -7.52
CA SER A 9 -0.70 8.42 -7.98
C SER A 9 -1.95 8.30 -7.11
N TRP A 10 -2.24 7.11 -6.57
CA TRP A 10 -3.41 6.87 -5.73
C TRP A 10 -3.34 7.55 -4.36
N VAL A 11 -2.14 7.82 -3.86
CA VAL A 11 -1.90 8.54 -2.59
C VAL A 11 -1.48 9.99 -2.80
N ASN A 12 -1.68 10.54 -4.01
CA ASN A 12 -1.31 11.90 -4.39
C ASN A 12 0.14 12.27 -4.06
N LEU A 13 1.05 11.30 -4.12
CA LEU A 13 2.44 11.52 -3.76
C LEU A 13 3.27 11.69 -5.05
N ILE A 14 3.65 12.93 -5.34
CA ILE A 14 4.55 13.26 -6.44
C ILE A 14 5.98 13.18 -5.89
N THR A 15 6.73 12.15 -6.28
CA THR A 15 8.14 12.00 -5.89
C THR A 15 8.98 11.45 -7.04
N VAL A 16 10.26 11.80 -7.06
CA VAL A 16 11.24 11.24 -8.00
C VAL A 16 11.63 9.87 -7.48
N MET A 17 11.12 8.83 -8.13
CA MET A 17 11.40 7.45 -7.76
C MET A 17 12.73 6.98 -8.39
N PRO A 18 13.66 6.39 -7.62
CA PRO A 18 14.88 5.79 -8.17
C PRO A 18 14.54 4.67 -9.16
N GLN A 19 15.45 4.26 -10.06
CA GLN A 19 15.14 3.15 -10.97
C GLN A 19 15.22 1.76 -10.31
N ASN A 20 15.88 1.69 -9.16
CA ASN A 20 16.20 0.44 -8.47
C ASN A 20 15.17 0.14 -7.38
N HIS A 21 14.48 -0.99 -7.50
CA HIS A 21 13.51 -1.54 -6.53
C HIS A 21 13.93 -1.43 -5.06
N ARG A 22 15.20 -1.67 -4.72
CA ARG A 22 15.69 -1.57 -3.33
C ARG A 22 15.72 -0.13 -2.82
N ASP A 23 16.07 0.81 -3.70
CA ASP A 23 16.27 2.21 -3.33
C ASP A 23 14.93 2.92 -3.08
N HIS A 24 13.82 2.43 -3.65
CA HIS A 24 12.48 2.95 -3.35
C HIS A 24 12.08 2.71 -1.90
N PHE A 25 12.28 1.49 -1.38
CA PHE A 25 11.92 1.18 0.00
C PHE A 25 12.68 2.08 0.98
N LEU A 26 13.94 2.38 0.67
CA LEU A 26 14.79 3.23 1.50
C LEU A 26 14.41 4.71 1.40
N GLN A 27 14.02 5.22 0.23
CA GLN A 27 13.55 6.59 0.05
C GLN A 27 12.34 6.89 0.94
N HIS A 28 11.42 5.94 1.08
CA HIS A 28 10.18 6.13 1.84
C HIS A 28 10.32 5.97 3.35
N GLY A 29 11.44 5.41 3.82
CA GLY A 29 11.75 5.28 5.24
C GLY A 29 12.24 6.57 5.90
N MET A 30 12.75 7.53 5.12
CA MET A 30 13.52 8.69 5.62
C MET A 30 12.81 10.05 5.44
N GLU A 31 11.90 10.21 4.47
CA GLU A 31 11.35 11.53 4.10
C GLU A 31 9.95 11.86 4.67
N VAL A 32 9.23 10.91 5.27
CA VAL A 32 7.90 11.19 5.84
C VAL A 32 8.01 11.62 7.30
N ALA A 33 7.77 12.91 7.53
CA ALA A 33 7.82 13.62 8.80
C ALA A 33 7.31 12.85 10.04
N ASP A 34 7.88 13.23 11.18
CA ASP A 34 7.79 12.62 12.50
C ASP A 34 6.36 12.23 12.97
N GLY A 35 6.25 11.07 13.63
CA GLY A 35 5.02 10.60 14.30
C GLY A 35 4.07 9.70 13.47
N VAL A 36 2.75 9.85 13.70
CA VAL A 36 1.66 8.98 13.18
C VAL A 36 1.67 8.84 11.65
N ARG A 37 2.05 9.91 10.93
CA ARG A 37 2.19 9.90 9.47
C ARG A 37 3.24 8.90 8.98
N SER A 38 4.36 8.75 9.69
CA SER A 38 5.39 7.77 9.37
C SER A 38 4.88 6.34 9.57
N LYS A 39 4.11 6.09 10.64
CA LYS A 39 3.51 4.76 10.92
C LYS A 39 2.49 4.37 9.85
N THR A 40 1.54 5.26 9.53
CA THR A 40 0.53 5.02 8.49
C THR A 40 1.17 4.77 7.13
N TRP A 41 2.22 5.53 6.79
CA TRP A 41 2.96 5.34 5.54
C TRP A 41 3.70 4.00 5.46
N LYS A 42 4.33 3.57 6.55
CA LYS A 42 4.93 2.23 6.63
C LYS A 42 3.87 1.13 6.48
N CYS A 43 2.72 1.28 7.15
CA CYS A 43 1.61 0.35 7.02
C CYS A 43 1.08 0.28 5.58
N TRP A 44 0.98 1.43 4.89
CA TRP A 44 0.59 1.49 3.49
C TRP A 44 1.54 0.66 2.61
N TRP A 45 2.85 0.88 2.74
CA TRP A 45 3.85 0.14 1.96
C TRP A 45 3.80 -1.37 2.21
N ILE A 46 3.65 -1.78 3.46
CA ILE A 46 3.58 -3.19 3.82
C ILE A 46 2.28 -3.81 3.25
N ALA A 47 1.14 -3.13 3.42
CA ALA A 47 -0.15 -3.61 2.92
C ALA A 47 -0.13 -3.77 1.38
N LEU A 48 0.36 -2.76 0.66
CA LEU A 48 0.49 -2.78 -0.79
C LEU A 48 1.43 -3.87 -1.29
N THR A 49 2.61 -4.00 -0.67
CA THR A 49 3.59 -5.03 -1.04
C THR A 49 3.00 -6.44 -0.84
N TRP A 50 2.32 -6.64 0.29
CA TRP A 50 1.66 -7.89 0.63
C TRP A 50 0.56 -8.25 -0.39
N THR A 51 -0.32 -7.30 -0.73
CA THR A 51 -1.41 -7.57 -1.67
C THR A 51 -0.91 -7.82 -3.08
N ILE A 52 0.12 -7.09 -3.56
CA ILE A 52 0.78 -7.38 -4.84
C ILE A 52 1.33 -8.80 -4.86
N TRP A 53 2.06 -9.20 -3.81
CA TRP A 53 2.61 -10.54 -3.70
C TRP A 53 1.50 -11.62 -3.70
N HIS A 54 0.43 -11.40 -2.95
CA HIS A 54 -0.70 -12.32 -2.85
C HIS A 54 -1.44 -12.50 -4.17
N HIS A 55 -1.80 -11.40 -4.83
CA HIS A 55 -2.46 -11.42 -6.14
C HIS A 55 -1.57 -12.09 -7.21
N ARG A 56 -0.27 -11.75 -7.24
CA ARG A 56 0.68 -12.40 -8.15
C ARG A 56 0.73 -13.92 -7.94
N ASN A 57 0.75 -14.37 -6.68
CA ASN A 57 0.79 -15.80 -6.39
C ASN A 57 -0.53 -16.51 -6.75
N LYS A 58 -1.68 -15.87 -6.58
CA LYS A 58 -2.94 -16.43 -7.07
C LYS A 58 -2.93 -16.61 -8.59
N VAL A 59 -2.38 -15.65 -9.34
CA VAL A 59 -2.25 -15.78 -10.80
C VAL A 59 -1.33 -16.96 -11.15
N VAL A 60 -0.16 -17.06 -10.50
CA VAL A 60 0.85 -18.08 -10.81
C VAL A 60 0.42 -19.49 -10.39
N PHE A 61 -0.22 -19.64 -9.23
CA PHE A 61 -0.47 -20.94 -8.61
C PHE A 61 -1.93 -21.38 -8.62
N GLN A 62 -2.86 -20.48 -8.94
CA GLN A 62 -4.31 -20.76 -8.91
C GLN A 62 -5.03 -20.39 -10.21
N ASP A 63 -4.29 -20.02 -11.26
CA ASP A 63 -4.80 -19.68 -12.60
C ASP A 63 -5.91 -18.60 -12.58
N THR A 64 -5.77 -17.64 -11.66
CA THR A 64 -6.71 -16.52 -11.54
C THR A 64 -6.33 -15.37 -12.46
N THR A 65 -7.33 -14.59 -12.91
CA THR A 65 -7.10 -13.37 -13.68
C THR A 65 -6.67 -12.23 -12.77
N PHE A 66 -5.65 -11.48 -13.19
CA PHE A 66 -5.21 -10.28 -12.48
C PHE A 66 -6.16 -9.10 -12.74
N HIS A 67 -6.66 -8.47 -11.67
CA HIS A 67 -7.49 -7.27 -11.74
C HIS A 67 -6.91 -6.17 -10.85
N GLY A 68 -6.36 -5.11 -11.46
CA GLY A 68 -5.70 -4.02 -10.73
C GLY A 68 -6.62 -3.24 -9.78
N THR A 69 -7.90 -3.10 -10.13
CA THR A 69 -8.90 -2.44 -9.27
C THR A 69 -9.15 -3.23 -7.98
N ILE A 70 -9.30 -4.55 -8.10
CA ILE A 70 -9.50 -5.44 -6.94
C ILE A 70 -8.26 -5.44 -6.05
N LEU A 71 -7.05 -5.41 -6.64
CA LEU A 71 -5.82 -5.30 -5.87
C LEU A 71 -5.78 -4.02 -5.02
N LEU A 72 -6.21 -2.89 -5.58
CA LEU A 72 -6.25 -1.62 -4.86
C LEU A 72 -7.28 -1.66 -3.72
N GLU A 73 -8.49 -2.17 -3.98
CA GLU A 73 -9.52 -2.33 -2.96
C GLU A 73 -9.04 -3.22 -1.81
N ASP A 74 -8.39 -4.35 -2.12
CA ASP A 74 -7.81 -5.25 -1.13
C ASP A 74 -6.68 -4.56 -0.33
N ALA A 75 -5.83 -3.77 -0.99
CA ALA A 75 -4.72 -3.06 -0.35
C ALA A 75 -5.23 -2.00 0.63
N LEU A 76 -6.24 -1.23 0.22
CA LEU A 76 -6.92 -0.27 1.05
C LEU A 76 -7.58 -0.99 2.23
N PHE A 77 -8.43 -1.98 1.99
CA PHE A 77 -9.11 -2.71 3.05
C PHE A 77 -8.14 -3.28 4.09
N LEU A 78 -7.02 -3.85 3.65
CA LEU A 78 -5.97 -4.34 4.53
C LEU A 78 -5.36 -3.21 5.37
N LEU A 79 -4.97 -2.09 4.76
CA LEU A 79 -4.43 -0.94 5.49
C LEU A 79 -5.43 -0.39 6.52
N TRP A 80 -6.69 -0.20 6.14
CA TRP A 80 -7.75 0.24 7.05
C TRP A 80 -7.90 -0.71 8.24
N SER A 81 -7.95 -2.02 7.98
CA SER A 81 -8.11 -3.03 9.03
C SER A 81 -6.98 -2.97 10.05
N TRP A 82 -5.75 -2.69 9.60
CA TRP A 82 -4.60 -2.54 10.47
C TRP A 82 -4.64 -1.25 11.26
N ILE A 83 -4.99 -0.13 10.64
CA ILE A 83 -5.17 1.15 11.35
C ILE A 83 -6.25 0.99 12.44
N LYS A 84 -7.40 0.42 12.08
CA LYS A 84 -8.53 0.16 13.00
C LYS A 84 -8.15 -0.75 14.16
N ALA A 85 -7.29 -1.75 13.94
CA ALA A 85 -6.83 -2.65 15.00
C ALA A 85 -5.73 -2.05 15.88
N MET A 86 -4.94 -1.11 15.36
CA MET A 86 -3.82 -0.50 16.08
C MET A 86 -4.18 0.79 16.83
N ASP A 87 -5.28 1.44 16.47
CA ASP A 87 -5.71 2.72 17.03
C ASP A 87 -7.15 2.60 17.55
N ASN A 88 -7.30 2.62 18.88
CA ASN A 88 -8.59 2.48 19.54
C ASN A 88 -9.51 3.69 19.31
N ASP A 89 -8.94 4.85 18.99
CA ASP A 89 -9.69 6.09 18.72
C ASP A 89 -10.07 6.23 17.23
N PHE A 90 -9.59 5.33 16.38
CA PHE A 90 -9.93 5.30 14.97
C PHE A 90 -11.36 4.80 14.78
N THR A 91 -12.30 5.71 14.53
CA THR A 91 -13.75 5.41 14.44
C THR A 91 -14.30 5.39 13.01
N PHE A 92 -13.49 5.76 12.01
CA PHE A 92 -13.93 5.80 10.61
C PHE A 92 -14.32 4.42 10.08
N HIS A 93 -15.53 4.31 9.54
CA HIS A 93 -15.98 3.12 8.83
C HIS A 93 -15.27 3.03 7.46
N PHE A 94 -14.96 1.83 6.98
CA PHE A 94 -14.23 1.63 5.72
C PHE A 94 -14.90 2.34 4.52
N ASN A 95 -16.22 2.25 4.40
CA ASN A 95 -16.98 2.93 3.32
C ASN A 95 -16.91 4.47 3.37
N GLN A 96 -16.38 5.05 4.45
CA GLN A 96 -16.24 6.50 4.65
C GLN A 96 -14.78 6.95 4.63
N TRP A 97 -13.85 6.04 4.33
CA TRP A 97 -12.42 6.27 4.37
C TRP A 97 -11.89 6.80 3.03
#